data_AF-Q207R6-F1
#
_entry.id   AF-Q207R6-F1
#
_cell.length_a   1.000
_cell.length_b   1.000
_cell.length_c   1.000
_cell.angle_alpha   90.00
_cell.angle_beta   90.00
_cell.angle_gamma   90.00
#
_symmetry.space_group_name_H-M   'P 1'
#
loop_
_entity.id
_entity.type
_entity.pdbx_description
1 polymer ?
#
loop_
_entity_poly.entity_id
_entity_poly.type
_entity_poly.pdbx_seq_one_letter_code
_entity_poly.pdbx_strand_id
1 'polypeptide(L)'
;VSADGHRIVDSARSILNKFIPDIYIYTDHMKGASSGKSPGFGLVLVAETVNGTFLSAEMASTQQGQGDPILPEEMGKKCARLLLEEVYRGGCVDSTNQSLALL
;
A
#
# COMPACT_ATOMS: atom_id res chain seq x y z
N VAL A 1 16.67 -12.31 -2.66
CA VAL A 1 15.63 -11.37 -2.20
C VAL A 1 15.20 -10.54 -3.39
N SER A 2 13.90 -10.40 -3.69
CA SER A 2 13.45 -9.56 -4.80
C SER A 2 13.75 -8.11 -4.48
N ALA A 3 14.38 -7.42 -5.43
CA ALA A 3 14.73 -6.01 -5.31
C ALA A 3 13.49 -5.11 -5.17
N ASP A 4 12.35 -5.52 -5.73
CA ASP A 4 11.17 -4.66 -5.85
C ASP A 4 10.48 -4.41 -4.50
N GLY A 5 10.36 -5.43 -3.65
CA GLY A 5 9.75 -5.28 -2.33
C GLY A 5 10.50 -4.28 -1.44
N HIS A 6 11.83 -4.30 -1.45
CA HIS A 6 12.63 -3.38 -0.63
C HIS A 6 12.53 -1.93 -1.14
N ARG A 7 12.51 -1.75 -2.46
CA ARG A 7 12.34 -0.44 -3.11
C ARG A 7 10.99 0.20 -2.76
N ILE A 8 9.92 -0.60 -2.68
CA ILE A 8 8.58 -0.14 -2.26
C ILE A 8 8.60 0.30 -0.79
N VAL A 9 9.22 -0.50 0.09
CA VAL A 9 9.33 -0.19 1.53
C VAL A 9 10.07 1.12 1.74
N ASP A 10 11.24 1.27 1.11
CA ASP A 10 12.08 2.46 1.27
C ASP A 10 11.37 3.71 0.75
N SER A 11 10.69 3.62 -0.40
CA SER A 11 9.98 4.74 -0.98
C SER A 11 8.72 5.13 -0.18
N ALA A 12 7.97 4.16 0.36
CA ALA A 12 6.86 4.43 1.28
C ALA A 12 7.35 5.10 2.57
N ARG A 13 8.42 4.56 3.19
CA ARG A 13 9.05 5.13 4.39
C ARG A 13 9.58 6.54 4.16
N SER A 14 10.07 6.86 2.95
CA SER A 14 10.54 8.22 2.61
C SER A 14 9.45 9.30 2.77
N ILE A 15 8.18 8.91 2.71
CA ILE A 15 7.02 9.78 2.93
C ILE A 15 6.55 9.67 4.38
N LEU A 16 6.28 8.46 4.86
CA LEU A 16 5.62 8.21 6.15
C LEU A 16 6.49 8.57 7.36
N ASN A 17 7.81 8.38 7.28
CA ASN A 17 8.73 8.70 8.39
C ASN A 17 8.75 10.20 8.75
N LYS A 18 8.19 11.07 7.91
CA LYS A 18 8.04 12.50 8.21
C LYS A 18 6.92 12.78 9.21
N PHE A 19 6.05 11.81 9.48
CA PHE A 19 4.88 11.94 10.34
C PHE A 19 5.04 11.13 11.63
N ILE A 20 5.35 9.83 11.51
CA ILE A 20 5.56 8.94 12.67
C ILE A 20 6.72 7.98 12.41
N PRO A 21 7.48 7.57 13.44
CA PRO A 21 8.53 6.57 13.32
C PRO A 21 8.01 5.12 13.37
N ASP A 22 6.82 4.92 13.94
CA ASP A 22 6.25 3.59 14.21
C ASP A 22 5.57 3.02 12.96
N ILE A 23 6.38 2.47 12.08
CA ILE A 23 5.96 1.94 10.78
C ILE A 23 6.56 0.55 10.59
N TYR A 24 5.70 -0.45 10.39
CA TYR A 24 6.09 -1.83 10.07
C TYR A 24 5.52 -2.20 8.71
N ILE A 25 6.40 -2.44 7.73
CA ILE A 25 6.01 -2.90 6.39
C ILE A 25 6.66 -4.26 6.18
N TYR A 26 5.81 -5.28 6.06
CA TYR A 26 6.25 -6.63 5.79
C TYR A 26 6.37 -6.83 4.27
N THR A 27 7.38 -7.58 3.85
CA THR A 27 7.54 -7.96 2.44
C THR A 27 7.31 -9.45 2.32
N ASP A 28 6.40 -9.83 1.42
CA ASP A 28 6.20 -11.22 1.01
C ASP A 28 6.57 -11.35 -0.46
N HIS A 29 7.35 -12.38 -0.79
CA HIS A 29 7.85 -12.59 -2.13
C HIS A 29 7.62 -14.03 -2.59
N MET A 30 6.65 -14.19 -3.49
CA MET A 30 6.29 -15.48 -4.05
C MET A 30 7.10 -15.81 -5.32
N LYS A 31 7.48 -17.08 -5.49
CA LYS A 31 8.17 -17.60 -6.70
C LYS A 31 7.59 -18.94 -7.14
N GLY A 32 7.81 -19.27 -8.41
CA GLY A 32 7.55 -20.61 -8.95
C GLY A 32 6.07 -20.93 -9.06
N ALA A 33 5.68 -22.17 -8.76
CA ALA A 33 4.29 -22.60 -8.88
C ALA A 33 3.32 -21.80 -7.96
N SER A 34 3.83 -21.25 -6.86
CA SER A 34 3.02 -20.51 -5.88
C SER A 34 2.78 -19.03 -6.25
N SER A 35 3.45 -18.48 -7.26
CA SER A 35 3.33 -17.04 -7.62
C SER A 35 2.22 -16.72 -8.62
N GLY A 36 1.43 -17.71 -9.02
CA GLY A 36 0.44 -17.54 -10.08
C GLY A 36 1.08 -17.33 -11.47
N LYS A 37 0.25 -16.93 -12.44
CA LYS A 37 0.64 -16.81 -13.86
C LYS A 37 1.03 -15.39 -14.29
N SER A 38 0.63 -14.39 -13.53
CA SER A 38 0.81 -12.98 -13.88
C SER A 38 1.84 -12.35 -12.94
N PRO A 39 2.97 -11.85 -13.46
CA PRO A 39 3.93 -11.13 -12.63
C PRO A 39 3.32 -9.80 -12.17
N GLY A 40 3.61 -9.43 -10.93
CA GLY A 40 3.14 -8.18 -10.37
C GLY A 40 3.63 -7.99 -8.93
N PHE A 41 3.43 -6.79 -8.44
CA PHE A 41 3.68 -6.42 -7.05
C PHE A 41 2.56 -5.49 -6.58
N GLY A 42 2.38 -5.43 -5.27
CA GLY A 42 1.38 -4.57 -4.65
C GLY A 42 1.84 -4.14 -3.27
N LEU A 43 1.19 -3.09 -2.78
CA LEU A 43 1.39 -2.58 -1.44
C LEU A 43 0.01 -2.32 -0.84
N VAL A 44 -0.15 -2.77 0.40
CA VAL A 44 -1.28 -2.42 1.27
C VAL A 44 -0.67 -1.75 2.50
N LEU A 45 -1.17 -0.56 2.83
CA LEU A 45 -0.81 0.15 4.05
C LEU A 45 -2.08 0.34 4.89
N VAL A 46 -1.92 0.17 6.20
CA VAL A 46 -2.99 0.37 7.17
C VAL A 46 -2.48 1.31 8.26
N ALA A 47 -3.21 2.40 8.49
CA ALA A 47 -3.02 3.26 9.65
C ALA A 47 -4.01 2.85 10.74
N GLU A 48 -3.48 2.54 11.91
CA GLU A 48 -4.27 2.24 13.11
C GLU A 48 -4.26 3.46 14.04
N THR A 49 -5.45 3.86 14.51
CA THR A 49 -5.57 4.90 15.53
C THR A 49 -5.55 4.27 16.92
N VAL A 50 -5.19 5.08 17.93
CA VAL A 50 -5.21 4.65 19.35
C VAL A 50 -6.58 4.19 19.85
N ASN A 51 -7.65 4.53 19.13
CA ASN A 51 -9.02 4.14 19.46
C ASN A 51 -9.48 2.89 18.68
N GLY A 52 -8.57 2.18 18.00
CA GLY A 52 -8.86 0.95 17.27
C GLY A 52 -9.57 1.16 15.92
N THR A 53 -9.43 2.34 15.32
CA THR A 53 -9.91 2.61 13.96
C THR A 53 -8.81 2.29 12.96
N PHE A 54 -9.18 1.66 11.84
CA PHE A 54 -8.26 1.33 10.75
C PHE A 54 -8.64 2.09 9.49
N LEU A 55 -7.65 2.74 8.88
CA LEU A 55 -7.77 3.34 7.55
C LEU A 55 -6.75 2.66 6.65
N SER A 56 -7.16 2.27 5.46
CA SER A 56 -6.28 1.55 4.53
C SER A 56 -6.19 2.21 3.17
N ALA A 57 -5.05 2.03 2.53
CA ALA A 57 -4.88 2.28 1.11
C ALA A 57 -4.08 1.15 0.47
N GLU A 58 -4.46 0.77 -0.74
CA GLU A 58 -3.82 -0.29 -1.48
C GLU A 58 -3.54 0.14 -2.92
N MET A 59 -2.50 -0.45 -3.50
CA MET A 59 -2.16 -0.23 -4.91
C MET A 59 -1.50 -1.48 -5.47
N ALA A 60 -1.90 -1.86 -6.69
CA ALA A 60 -1.32 -2.97 -7.43
C ALA A 60 -0.61 -2.48 -8.69
N SER A 61 0.38 -3.22 -9.16
CA SER A 61 1.13 -2.90 -10.37
C SER A 61 0.25 -3.04 -11.61
N THR A 62 0.51 -2.23 -12.62
CA THR A 62 -0.12 -2.39 -13.94
C THR A 62 0.20 -3.77 -14.52
N GLN A 63 -0.82 -4.43 -15.08
CA GLN A 63 -0.65 -5.74 -15.70
C GLN A 63 0.26 -5.62 -16.93
N GLN A 64 1.07 -6.64 -17.17
CA GLN A 64 1.98 -6.64 -18.30
C GLN A 64 1.19 -6.53 -19.62
N GLY A 65 1.54 -5.55 -20.45
CA GLY A 65 0.85 -5.26 -21.71
C GLY A 65 -0.37 -4.34 -21.58
N GLN A 66 -0.71 -3.85 -20.39
CA GLN A 66 -1.73 -2.83 -20.17
C GLN A 66 -1.13 -1.55 -19.60
N GLY A 67 -1.16 -0.48 -20.41
CA GLY A 67 -0.72 0.85 -20.00
C GLY A 67 0.78 0.93 -19.68
N ASP A 68 1.17 2.04 -19.05
CA ASP A 68 2.56 2.27 -18.67
C ASP A 68 2.93 1.50 -17.39
N PRO A 69 4.12 0.86 -17.35
CA PRO A 69 4.58 0.18 -16.15
C PRO A 69 4.83 1.17 -15.01
N ILE A 70 4.26 0.90 -13.85
CA ILE A 70 4.56 1.67 -12.64
C ILE A 70 5.89 1.20 -12.04
N LEU A 71 6.75 2.13 -11.65
CA LEU A 71 7.97 1.83 -10.93
C LEU A 71 7.66 1.50 -9.45
N PRO A 72 8.34 0.53 -8.82
CA PRO A 72 8.17 0.18 -7.41
C PRO A 72 8.29 1.40 -6.46
N GLU A 73 9.25 2.29 -6.72
CA GLU A 73 9.44 3.50 -5.91
C GLU A 73 8.25 4.45 -6.00
N GLU A 74 7.70 4.62 -7.20
CA GLU A 74 6.54 5.49 -7.44
C GLU A 74 5.28 4.89 -6.83
N MET A 75 5.13 3.56 -6.85
CA MET A 75 4.04 2.88 -6.15
C MET A 75 4.08 3.16 -4.64
N GLY A 76 5.23 2.95 -3.98
CA GLY A 76 5.34 3.17 -2.54
C GLY A 76 5.05 4.63 -2.14
N LYS A 77 5.52 5.61 -2.92
CA LYS A 77 5.18 7.03 -2.69
C LYS A 77 3.70 7.33 -2.90
N LYS A 78 3.09 6.81 -3.97
CA LYS A 78 1.67 7.05 -4.30
C LYS A 78 0.76 6.41 -3.26
N CYS A 79 0.99 5.15 -2.91
CA CYS A 79 0.23 4.43 -1.89
C CYS A 79 0.33 5.13 -0.51
N ALA A 80 1.53 5.58 -0.12
CA ALA A 80 1.69 6.37 1.11
C ALA A 80 0.88 7.67 1.09
N ARG A 81 0.82 8.37 -0.05
CA ARG A 81 -0.01 9.58 -0.21
C ARG A 81 -1.50 9.27 -0.15
N LEU A 82 -1.94 8.17 -0.75
CA LEU A 82 -3.34 7.74 -0.67
C LEU A 82 -3.76 7.44 0.77
N LEU A 83 -2.91 6.75 1.54
CA LEU A 83 -3.18 6.53 2.97
C LEU A 83 -3.28 7.85 3.74
N LEU A 84 -2.36 8.79 3.50
CA LEU A 84 -2.41 10.11 4.12
C LEU A 84 -3.65 10.91 3.70
N GLU A 85 -4.15 10.72 2.47
CA GLU A 85 -5.39 11.31 2.02
C GLU A 85 -6.60 10.74 2.77
N GLU A 86 -6.66 9.43 2.99
CA GLU A 86 -7.70 8.82 3.83
C GLU A 86 -7.64 9.32 5.28
N VAL A 87 -6.43 9.42 5.85
CA VAL A 87 -6.24 10.03 7.19
C VAL A 87 -6.70 11.49 7.20
N TYR A 88 -6.42 12.26 6.15
CA TYR A 88 -6.81 13.67 6.05
C TYR A 88 -8.33 13.84 5.88
N ARG A 89 -8.98 12.98 5.09
CA ARG A 89 -10.45 12.94 4.95
C ARG A 89 -11.12 12.61 6.28
N GLY A 90 -10.46 11.79 7.12
CA GLY A 90 -10.89 11.46 8.47
C GLY A 90 -12.12 10.55 8.50
N GLY A 91 -12.74 10.46 9.67
CA GLY A 91 -13.84 9.52 9.94
C GLY A 91 -13.36 8.23 10.61
N CYS A 92 -14.24 7.24 10.69
CA CYS A 92 -13.96 5.94 11.31
C CYS A 92 -13.89 4.77 10.31
N VAL A 93 -14.17 5.02 9.03
CA VAL A 93 -14.16 4.01 7.97
C VAL A 93 -13.57 4.64 6.73
N ASP A 94 -12.59 3.98 6.12
CA ASP A 94 -12.03 4.42 4.85
C ASP A 94 -13.08 4.45 3.75
N SER A 95 -12.84 5.27 2.74
CA SER A 95 -13.80 5.51 1.65
C SER A 95 -14.20 4.24 0.87
N THR A 96 -13.36 3.20 0.86
CA THR A 96 -13.63 1.95 0.15
C THR A 96 -14.61 1.07 0.92
N ASN A 97 -14.55 1.10 2.26
CA ASN A 97 -15.33 0.23 3.14
C ASN A 97 -16.62 0.87 3.68
N GLN A 98 -16.88 2.15 3.38
CA GLN A 98 -18.06 2.88 3.86
C GLN A 98 -19.41 2.21 3.52
N SER A 99 -19.54 1.65 2.32
CA SER A 99 -20.81 1.02 1.88
C SER A 99 -21.15 -0.22 2.70
N LEU A 100 -20.14 -1.02 3.06
CA LEU A 100 -20.30 -2.21 3.88
C LEU A 100 -20.64 -1.85 5.33
N ALA A 101 -20.07 -0.76 5.86
CA ALA A 101 -20.33 -0.31 7.22
C ALA A 101 -21.75 0.22 7.44
N LEU A 102 -22.46 0.60 6.37
CA LEU A 102 -23.82 1.16 6.41
C LEU A 102 -24.92 0.12 6.16
N LEU A 103 -24.56 -1.15 5.95
CA LEU A 103 -25.51 -2.26 5.77
C LEU A 103 -25.95 -2.85 7.11
#